data_AF-A0A2D6MD96-F1
#
_entry.id   AF-A0A2D6MD96-F1
#
_cell.length_a   1.000
_cell.length_b   1.000
_cell.length_c   1.000
_cell.angle_alpha   90.00
_cell.angle_beta   90.00
_cell.angle_gamma   90.00
#
_symmetry.space_group_name_H-M   'P 1'
#
loop_
_entity.id
_entity.type
_entity.pdbx_description
1 polymer ?
#
loop_
_entity_poly.entity_id
_entity_poly.type
_entity_poly.pdbx_seq_one_letter_code
_entity_poly.pdbx_strand_id
1 'polypeptide(L)' 'MKCFKAHQEYNAICNKKSCKYWINSECDFNCTIIATSTSPKTFEEIASMYNLTKMRICQIQHNAVAKIKNKLKNYQ' A
#
# COMPACT_ATOMS: atom_id res chain seq x y z
N MET A 1 16.28 4.86 13.98
CA MET A 1 15.13 3.95 13.82
C MET A 1 14.13 4.56 12.84
N LYS A 2 13.54 3.79 11.92
CA LYS A 2 12.49 4.28 10.98
C LYS A 2 11.11 4.13 11.62
N CYS A 3 10.19 5.05 11.33
CA CYS A 3 8.84 5.08 11.91
C CYS A 3 8.09 3.73 11.86
N PHE A 4 8.00 3.11 10.67
CA PHE A 4 7.31 1.82 10.52
C PHE A 4 7.95 0.67 11.32
N LYS A 5 9.27 0.68 11.52
CA LYS A 5 9.93 -0.34 12.36
C LYS A 5 9.54 -0.19 13.83
N ALA A 6 9.50 1.06 14.32
CA ALA A 6 9.08 1.33 15.69
C ALA A 6 7.65 0.85 15.96
N HIS A 7 6.73 1.09 15.01
CA HIS A 7 5.36 0.61 15.13
C HIS A 7 5.26 -0.93 15.22
N GLN A 8 6.09 -1.66 14.47
CA GLN A 8 6.18 -3.13 14.57
C GLN A 8 6.82 -3.60 15.89
N GLU A 9 7.92 -2.97 16.31
CA GLU A 9 8.66 -3.34 17.53
C GLU A 9 7.86 -3.10 18.81
N TYR A 10 7.15 -1.98 18.88
CA TYR A 10 6.34 -1.61 20.05
C TYR A 10 4.87 -2.02 19.95
N ASN A 11 4.50 -2.77 18.89
CA ASN A 11 3.12 -3.18 18.62
C ASN A 11 2.11 -2.02 18.70
N ALA A 12 2.50 -0.86 18.16
CA ALA A 12 1.78 0.40 18.31
C ALA A 12 1.12 0.81 17.00
N ILE A 13 -0.19 1.05 17.01
CA ILE A 13 -0.95 1.49 15.83
C ILE A 13 -0.63 2.96 15.50
N CYS A 14 -0.44 3.29 14.21
CA CYS A 14 -0.20 4.66 13.79
C CYS A 14 -1.49 5.51 13.78
N ASN A 15 -1.49 6.59 14.57
CA ASN A 15 -2.59 7.56 14.65
C ASN A 15 -2.41 8.79 13.76
N LYS A 16 -1.26 8.90 13.06
CA LYS A 16 -0.94 10.06 12.22
C LYS A 16 -1.62 9.97 10.85
N LYS A 17 -2.90 10.34 10.78
CA LYS A 17 -3.72 10.33 9.55
C LYS A 17 -3.18 11.23 8.42
N SER A 18 -2.36 12.23 8.73
CA SER A 18 -1.69 13.08 7.73
C SER A 18 -0.48 12.42 7.06
N CYS A 19 -0.07 11.24 7.49
CA CYS A 19 1.02 10.51 6.87
C CYS A 19 0.59 9.98 5.49
N LYS A 20 1.42 10.19 4.46
CA LYS A 20 1.18 9.70 3.09
C LYS A 20 1.09 8.17 2.95
N TYR A 21 1.55 7.43 3.95
CA TYR A 21 1.49 5.98 4.02
C TYR A 21 0.43 5.48 5.01
N TRP A 22 -0.40 6.39 5.54
CA TRP A 22 -1.46 6.00 6.45
C TRP A 22 -2.58 5.32 5.67
N ILE A 23 -3.03 4.17 6.17
CA ILE A 23 -4.18 3.42 5.65
C ILE A 23 -5.08 3.02 6.81
N ASN A 24 -6.35 2.74 6.51
CA ASN A 24 -7.28 2.25 7.50
C ASN A 24 -7.15 0.73 7.68
N SER A 25 -6.09 0.28 8.37
CA SER A 25 -5.81 -1.13 8.60
C SER A 25 -5.02 -1.32 9.90
N GLU A 26 -5.73 -1.58 11.00
CA GLU A 26 -5.10 -1.72 12.32
C GLU A 26 -4.16 -2.94 12.39
N CYS A 27 -4.49 -4.02 11.66
CA CYS A 27 -3.63 -5.21 11.57
C CYS A 27 -2.30 -4.95 10.87
N ASP A 28 -2.22 -3.88 10.06
CA ASP A 28 -0.99 -3.42 9.41
C ASP A 28 -0.44 -2.14 10.09
N PHE A 29 -0.81 -1.89 11.35
CA PHE A 29 -0.44 -0.69 12.12
C PHE A 29 -0.76 0.63 11.43
N ASN A 30 -1.83 0.66 10.61
CA ASN A 30 -2.23 1.75 9.76
C ASN A 30 -1.12 2.24 8.80
N CYS A 31 -0.26 1.34 8.31
CA CYS A 31 0.88 1.70 7.46
C CYS A 31 0.99 0.84 6.19
N THR A 32 0.97 1.48 5.02
CA THR A 32 1.17 0.81 3.72
C THR A 32 2.50 0.06 3.64
N ILE A 33 3.57 0.59 4.23
CA ILE A 33 4.91 -0.03 4.16
C ILE A 33 4.90 -1.37 4.90
N ILE A 34 4.28 -1.41 6.07
CA ILE A 34 4.12 -2.64 6.86
C ILE A 34 3.19 -3.61 6.11
N ALA A 35 2.05 -3.10 5.62
CA ALA A 35 1.08 -3.89 4.84
C ALA A 35 1.70 -4.60 3.63
N THR A 36 2.72 -4.00 2.99
CA THR A 36 3.41 -4.63 1.86
C THR A 36 4.42 -5.72 2.25
N SER A 37 4.76 -5.82 3.54
CA SER A 37 5.76 -6.76 4.05
C SER A 37 5.19 -8.03 4.68
N THR A 38 3.90 -8.03 5.05
CA THR A 38 3.25 -9.12 5.79
C THR A 38 2.74 -10.24 4.88
N SER A 39 2.08 -9.90 3.77
CA SER A 39 1.67 -10.85 2.72
C SER A 39 1.18 -10.12 1.47
N PRO A 40 1.14 -10.79 0.30
CA PRO A 40 0.37 -10.30 -0.84
C PRO A 40 -1.08 -10.10 -0.42
N LYS A 41 -1.68 -8.97 -0.81
CA LYS A 41 -3.07 -8.66 -0.54
C LYS A 41 -3.90 -8.75 -1.82
N THR A 42 -5.13 -9.20 -1.68
CA THR A 42 -6.13 -9.23 -2.76
C THR A 42 -6.58 -7.82 -3.13
N PHE A 43 -7.18 -7.66 -4.30
CA PHE A 43 -7.69 -6.36 -4.72
C PHE A 43 -8.86 -5.89 -3.85
N GLU A 44 -9.67 -6.81 -3.33
CA GLU A 44 -10.75 -6.55 -2.39
C GLU A 44 -10.23 -5.98 -1.07
N GLU A 45 -9.18 -6.57 -0.50
CA GLU A 45 -8.55 -6.07 0.74
C GLU A 45 -7.97 -4.68 0.52
N ILE A 46 -7.24 -4.47 -0.57
CA ILE A 46 -6.66 -3.15 -0.89
C ILE A 46 -7.77 -2.12 -1.12
N ALA A 47 -8.83 -2.48 -1.84
CA ALA A 47 -9.98 -1.62 -2.07
C ALA A 47 -10.60 -1.17 -0.73
N SER A 48 -10.78 -2.09 0.22
CA SER A 48 -11.27 -1.79 1.57
C SER A 48 -10.37 -0.81 2.33
N MET A 49 -9.05 -1.03 2.36
CA MET A 49 -8.09 -0.19 3.10
C MET A 49 -8.04 1.26 2.63
N TYR A 50 -8.22 1.49 1.32
CA TYR A 50 -8.17 2.81 0.71
C TYR A 50 -9.56 3.42 0.46
N ASN A 51 -10.64 2.72 0.84
CA ASN A 51 -12.02 3.10 0.54
C ASN A 51 -12.23 3.39 -0.97
N LEU A 52 -11.76 2.46 -1.80
CA LEU A 52 -11.89 2.49 -3.25
C LEU A 52 -12.68 1.27 -3.72
N THR A 53 -13.13 1.28 -4.98
CA THR A 53 -13.72 0.09 -5.59
C THR A 53 -12.62 -0.86 -6.07
N LYS A 54 -12.91 -2.18 -6.08
CA LYS A 54 -12.02 -3.19 -6.70
C LYS A 54 -11.62 -2.80 -8.12
N MET A 55 -12.58 -2.32 -8.92
CA MET A 55 -12.33 -1.87 -10.30
C MET A 55 -11.34 -0.73 -10.36
N ARG A 56 -11.38 0.21 -9.41
CA ARG A 56 -10.41 1.30 -9.35
C ARG A 56 -8.99 0.78 -9.07
N ILE A 57 -8.85 -0.22 -8.20
CA ILE A 57 -7.56 -0.88 -7.94
C ILE A 57 -7.03 -1.57 -9.20
N CYS A 58 -7.87 -2.34 -9.90
CA CYS A 58 -7.50 -2.98 -11.17
C CYS A 58 -7.00 -1.97 -12.22
N GLN A 59 -7.69 -0.84 -12.37
CA GLN A 59 -7.29 0.23 -13.29
C GLN A 59 -5.93 0.84 -12.91
N ILE A 60 -5.69 1.10 -11.62
CA ILE A 60 -4.42 1.63 -11.12
C ILE A 60 -3.28 0.64 -11.44
N GLN A 61 -3.49 -0.65 -11.15
CA GLN A 61 -2.51 -1.69 -11.45
C GLN A 61 -2.21 -1.76 -12.96
N HIS A 62 -3.24 -1.81 -13.79
CA HIS A 62 -3.09 -1.85 -15.24
C HIS A 62 -2.26 -0.66 -15.76
N ASN A 63 -2.58 0.55 -15.31
CA ASN A 63 -1.86 1.77 -15.68
C ASN A 63 -0.41 1.77 -15.19
N ALA A 64 -0.14 1.26 -13.98
CA ALA A 64 1.22 1.14 -13.45
C ALA A 64 2.07 0.17 -14.29
N VAL A 65 1.52 -1.01 -14.60
CA VAL A 65 2.19 -2.02 -15.45
C VAL A 65 2.44 -1.48 -16.86
N ALA A 66 1.46 -0.78 -17.45
CA ALA A 66 1.61 -0.17 -18.77
C ALA A 66 2.73 0.90 -18.79
N LYS A 67 2.80 1.75 -17.77
CA LYS A 67 3.88 2.75 -17.63
C LYS A 67 5.26 2.11 -17.53
N ILE A 68 5.39 1.02 -16.76
CA ILE A 68 6.65 0.29 -16.63
C ILE A 68 7.03 -0.34 -17.99
N LYS A 69 6.10 -1.02 -18.66
CA LYS A 69 6.33 -1.62 -19.98
C LYS A 69 6.79 -0.60 -21.01
N ASN A 70 6.16 0.57 -21.05
CA ASN A 70 6.54 1.63 -21.98
C ASN A 70 7.94 2.18 -21.69
N LYS A 71 8.30 2.36 -20.41
CA LYS A 71 9.66 2.78 -20.04
C LYS A 71 10.73 1.76 -20.45
N LEU A 72 10.44 0.47 -20.32
CA LEU A 72 11.37 -0.60 -20.71
C LEU A 72 11.56 -0.68 -22.23
N LYS A 73 10.49 -0.51 -23.03
CA LYS A 73 10.57 -0.45 -24.49
C LYS A 73 11.44 0.71 -24.98
N ASN A 74 11.38 1.86 -24.32
CA ASN A 74 12.15 3.06 -24.69
C ASN A 74 13.64 2.99 -24.31
N TYR A 75 14.08 1.91 -23.65
CA TYR A 75 15.48 1.68 -23.28
C TYR A 75 16.20 0.71 -24.24
N GLN A 76 15.49 0.21 -25.25
CA GLN A 76 16.00 -0.61 -26.35
C GLN A 76 16.20 0.25 -27.59
#